data_AF-A0A150L1E8-F1
#
_entry.id   AF-A0A150L1E8-F1
#
_cell.length_a   1.000
_cell.length_b   1.000
_cell.length_c   1.000
_cell.angle_alpha   90.00
_cell.angle_beta   90.00
_cell.angle_gamma   90.00
#
_symmetry.space_group_name_H-M   'P 1'
#
loop_
_entity.id
_entity.type
_entity.pdbx_description
1 polymer ?
#
loop_
_entity_poly.entity_id
_entity_poly.type
_entity_poly.pdbx_seq_one_letter_code
_entity_poly.pdbx_strand_id
1 'polypeptide(L)' 'MLFFTLTISCPLSIFAEQKTYKIAGESLLPPFSYENDQGKLSGLNIELMNKVAKENGVHFTYIPMEMPDAERALKNKF' A
#
# COMPACT_ATOMS: atom_id res chain seq x y z
N MET A 1 -24.35 42.97 29.82
CA MET A 1 -23.44 42.69 28.69
C MET A 1 -23.37 41.18 28.53
N LEU A 2 -24.01 40.63 27.50
CA LEU A 2 -24.12 39.18 27.30
C LEU A 2 -22.95 38.73 26.41
N PHE A 3 -22.00 37.96 26.95
CA PHE A 3 -20.88 37.44 26.18
C PHE A 3 -21.31 36.14 25.50
N PHE A 4 -21.49 36.19 24.18
CA PHE A 4 -21.78 35.02 23.35
C PHE A 4 -20.45 34.40 22.90
N THR A 5 -19.98 33.38 23.60
CA THR A 5 -18.79 32.62 23.18
C THR A 5 -19.17 31.69 22.04
N LEU A 6 -18.81 32.07 20.82
CA LEU A 6 -18.96 31.23 19.63
C LEU A 6 -17.93 30.09 19.70
N THR A 7 -18.34 28.93 20.22
CA THR A 7 -17.51 27.72 20.13
C THR A 7 -17.60 27.19 18.72
N ILE A 8 -16.59 27.50 17.91
CA ILE A 8 -16.38 26.88 16.60
C ILE A 8 -16.06 25.40 16.85
N SER A 9 -17.07 24.54 16.80
CA SER A 9 -16.91 23.09 16.72
C SER A 9 -16.52 22.73 15.28
N CYS A 10 -15.30 23.10 14.87
CA CYS A 10 -14.74 22.54 13.65
C CYS A 10 -14.29 21.11 14.01
N PRO A 11 -14.89 20.05 13.47
CA PRO A 11 -14.33 18.72 13.64
C PRO A 11 -12.96 18.75 12.95
N LEU A 12 -11.90 18.67 13.75
CA LEU A 12 -10.56 18.47 13.24
C LEU A 12 -10.58 17.11 12.53
N SER A 13 -10.71 17.10 11.20
CA SER A 13 -10.45 15.91 10.42
C SER A 13 -8.97 15.59 10.56
N ILE A 14 -8.64 14.77 11.57
CA ILE A 14 -7.32 14.15 11.71
C ILE A 14 -7.19 13.21 10.51
N PHE A 15 -6.63 13.71 9.42
CA PHE A 15 -6.19 12.87 8.32
C PHE A 15 -5.00 12.08 8.83
N ALA A 16 -5.23 10.82 9.22
CA ALA A 16 -4.13 9.90 9.47
C ALA A 16 -3.29 9.84 8.19
N GLU A 17 -1.98 10.06 8.32
CA GLU A 17 -1.06 9.99 7.19
C GLU A 17 -1.20 8.61 6.53
N GLN A 18 -1.45 8.61 5.21
CA GLN A 18 -1.72 7.39 4.48
C GLN A 18 -0.45 6.55 4.38
N LYS A 19 -0.39 5.47 5.15
CA LYS A 19 0.79 4.60 5.22
C LYS A 19 0.94 3.81 3.92
N THR A 20 2.12 3.92 3.32
CA THR A 20 2.51 3.16 2.13
C THR A 20 3.44 2.01 2.52
N TYR A 21 3.14 0.79 2.05
CA TYR A 21 3.97 -0.39 2.27
C TYR A 21 4.63 -0.85 0.96
N LYS A 22 5.90 -1.24 1.04
CA LYS A 22 6.61 -1.88 -0.06
C LYS A 22 6.29 -3.37 -0.05
N ILE A 23 5.87 -3.92 -1.20
CA ILE A 23 5.51 -5.32 -1.36
C ILE A 23 6.42 -5.93 -2.44
N ALA A 24 7.26 -6.89 -2.06
CA ALA A 24 8.03 -7.67 -3.03
C ALA A 24 7.10 -8.63 -3.80
N GLY A 25 7.31 -8.78 -5.10
CA GLY A 25 6.55 -9.73 -5.92
C GLY A 25 7.41 -10.35 -7.02
N GLU A 26 7.22 -11.64 -7.27
CA GLU A 26 7.88 -12.35 -8.36
C GLU A 26 7.41 -11.82 -9.73
N SER A 27 8.34 -11.66 -10.67
CA SER A 27 8.04 -11.12 -12.00
C SER A 27 7.81 -12.20 -13.08
N LEU A 28 8.04 -13.47 -12.75
CA LEU A 28 8.04 -14.59 -13.72
C LEU A 28 7.15 -15.77 -13.28
N LEU A 29 6.06 -15.51 -12.55
CA LEU A 29 5.13 -16.54 -12.09
C LEU A 29 3.67 -16.30 -12.52
N PRO A 30 3.36 -16.30 -13.84
CA PRO A 30 1.97 -16.27 -14.29
C PRO A 30 1.22 -17.55 -13.86
N PRO A 31 -0.08 -17.46 -13.53
CA PRO A 31 -0.95 -16.27 -13.55
C PRO A 31 -0.93 -15.47 -12.23
N PHE A 32 -0.06 -15.81 -11.28
CA PHE A 32 -0.09 -15.29 -9.91
C PHE A 32 0.56 -13.90 -9.78
N SER A 33 1.81 -13.77 -10.19
CA SER A 33 2.54 -12.51 -10.20
C SER A 33 3.53 -12.53 -11.35
N TYR A 34 3.41 -11.57 -12.26
CA TYR A 34 4.29 -11.44 -13.42
C TYR A 34 4.37 -10.00 -13.89
N GLU A 35 5.44 -9.64 -14.58
CA GLU A 35 5.49 -8.37 -15.30
C GLU A 35 4.65 -8.45 -16.57
N ASN A 36 3.70 -7.52 -16.72
CA ASN A 36 2.92 -7.38 -17.94
C ASN A 36 3.71 -6.63 -19.03
N ASP A 37 3.10 -6.45 -20.22
CA ASP A 37 3.72 -5.77 -21.37
C ASP A 37 4.12 -4.31 -21.12
N GLN A 38 3.69 -3.73 -19.99
CA GLN A 38 4.04 -2.37 -19.56
C GLN A 38 5.15 -2.36 -18.49
N GLY A 39 5.76 -3.51 -18.18
CA GLY A 39 6.79 -3.65 -17.14
C GLY A 39 6.25 -3.47 -15.72
N LYS A 40 4.95 -3.70 -15.50
CA LYS A 40 4.32 -3.61 -14.17
C LYS A 40 3.92 -4.98 -13.65
N LEU A 41 4.18 -5.24 -12.37
CA LEU A 41 3.66 -6.42 -11.70
C LEU A 41 2.13 -6.47 -11.81
N SER A 42 1.63 -7.61 -12.28
CA SER A 42 0.23 -7.94 -12.52
C SER A 42 -0.03 -9.41 -12.16
N GLY A 43 -1.30 -9.81 -12.13
CA GLY A 43 -1.71 -11.17 -11.80
C GLY A 43 -2.53 -11.26 -10.52
N LEU A 44 -2.98 -12.47 -10.19
CA LEU A 44 -3.93 -12.74 -9.10
C LEU A 44 -3.44 -12.22 -7.73
N ASN A 45 -2.15 -12.34 -7.44
CA ASN A 45 -1.57 -11.88 -6.17
C ASN A 45 -1.62 -10.35 -6.06
N ILE A 46 -1.37 -9.65 -7.17
CA ILE A 46 -1.41 -8.18 -7.21
C ILE A 46 -2.86 -7.67 -7.06
N GLU A 47 -3.82 -8.32 -7.72
CA GLU A 47 -5.24 -8.00 -7.58
C GLU A 47 -5.74 -8.22 -6.15
N LEU A 48 -5.37 -9.34 -5.54
CA LEU A 48 -5.71 -9.64 -4.14
C LEU A 48 -5.14 -8.57 -3.19
N MET A 49 -3.86 -8.22 -3.35
CA MET A 49 -3.22 -7.20 -2.51
C MET A 49 -3.83 -5.81 -2.72
N ASN A 50 -4.19 -5.44 -3.95
CA ASN A 50 -4.91 -4.19 -4.19
C ASN A 50 -6.28 -4.15 -3.50
N LYS A 51 -6.98 -5.28 -3.42
CA LYS A 51 -8.24 -5.38 -2.66
C LYS A 51 -7.97 -5.23 -1.15
N VAL A 52 -6.94 -5.88 -0.62
CA VAL A 52 -6.51 -5.71 0.78
C VAL A 52 -6.19 -4.24 1.07
N ALA A 53 -5.44 -3.57 0.19
CA ALA A 53 -5.10 -2.16 0.32
C ALA A 53 -6.34 -1.27 0.43
N LYS A 54 -7.31 -1.48 -0.47
CA LYS A 54 -8.58 -0.76 -0.50
C LYS A 54 -9.40 -0.96 0.77
N GLU A 55 -9.58 -2.20 1.22
CA GLU A 55 -10.38 -2.51 2.42
C GLU A 55 -9.75 -1.95 3.71
N ASN A 56 -8.43 -1.79 3.75
CA ASN A 56 -7.71 -1.30 4.94
C ASN A 56 -7.30 0.17 4.85
N GLY A 57 -7.61 0.88 3.76
CA GLY A 57 -7.23 2.28 3.57
C GLY A 57 -5.73 2.53 3.51
N VAL A 58 -4.94 1.55 3.06
CA VAL A 58 -3.48 1.65 2.92
C VAL A 58 -3.06 1.68 1.45
N HIS A 59 -1.81 2.08 1.18
CA HIS A 59 -1.24 2.04 -0.18
C HIS A 59 -0.12 1.03 -0.27
N PHE A 60 0.00 0.37 -1.43
CA PHE A 60 1.09 -0.55 -1.72
C PHE A 60 1.93 -0.06 -2.90
N THR A 61 3.24 -0.22 -2.79
CA THR A 61 4.20 -0.09 -3.89
C THR A 61 4.82 -1.45 -4.15
N TYR A 62 4.63 -1.98 -5.36
CA TYR A 62 5.14 -3.30 -5.73
C TYR A 62 6.58 -3.20 -6.25
N ILE A 63 7.43 -4.13 -5.81
CA ILE A 63 8.85 -4.21 -6.18
C ILE A 63 9.11 -5.60 -6.78
N PRO A 64 9.41 -5.71 -8.08
CA PRO A 64 9.85 -6.95 -8.70
C PRO A 64 11.07 -7.51 -7.97
N MET A 65 10.98 -8.74 -7.48
CA MET A 65 12.06 -9.37 -6.71
C MET A 65 11.95 -10.89 -6.73
N GLU A 66 13.09 -11.55 -6.96
CA GLU A 66 13.21 -13.01 -6.79
C GLU A 66 13.11 -13.38 -5.30
N MET A 67 12.54 -14.54 -4.99
CA MET A 67 12.26 -14.96 -3.61
C MET A 67 13.49 -14.90 -2.67
N PRO A 68 14.70 -15.36 -3.06
CA PRO A 68 15.87 -15.29 -2.18
C PRO A 68 16.30 -13.85 -1.86
N ASP A 69 16.09 -12.92 -2.78
CA ASP A 69 16.39 -11.50 -2.57
C ASP A 69 15.30 -10.83 -1.73
N ALA A 70 14.04 -11.24 -1.88
CA ALA A 70 12.92 -10.79 -1.04
C ALA A 70 13.13 -11.18 0.43
N GLU A 71 13.52 -12.42 0.70
CA GLU A 71 13.89 -12.85 2.05
C GLU A 71 15.03 -12.00 2.64
N ARG A 72 16.04 -11.70 1.83
CA ARG A 72 17.19 -10.89 2.27
C ARG A 72 16.78 -9.46 2.56
N ALA A 73 15.97 -8.85 1.70
CA ALA A 73 15.44 -7.49 1.87
C ALA A 73 14.61 -7.36 3.16
N LEU A 74 13.77 -8.37 3.45
CA LEU A 74 12.97 -8.40 4.67
C LEU A 74 13.84 -8.50 5.93
N LYS A 75 14.88 -9.36 5.91
CA LYS A 75 15.85 -9.48 7.03
C LYS A 75 16.60 -8.17 7.29
N ASN A 76 16.90 -7.44 6.22
CA ASN A 76 17.66 -6.19 6.28
C ASN A 76 16.79 -4.93 6.42
N LYS A 77 15.47 -5.08 6.62
CA LYS A 77 14.50 -4.00 6.85
C LYS A 77 14.49 -2.90 5.76
N PHE A 78 14.43 -3.33 4.50
CA PHE A 78 14.07 -2.53 3.31
C PHE A 78 14.70 -1.12 3.14
#